data_AF-A0A4U6BEE4-F1
#
_entry.id   AF-A0A4U6BEE4-F1
#
_cell.length_a   1.000
_cell.length_b   1.000
_cell.length_c   1.000
_cell.angle_alpha   90.00
_cell.angle_beta   90.00
_cell.angle_gamma   90.00
#
_symmetry.space_group_name_H-M   'P 1'
#
loop_
_entity.id
_entity.type
_entity.pdbx_description
1 polymer ?
#
loop_
_entity_poly.entity_id
_entity_poly.type
_entity_poly.pdbx_seq_one_letter_code
_entity_poly.pdbx_strand_id
1 'polypeptide(L)'
;MSKTDFIGKASSAAGGWGALKSVGKRLMESGAPLSGARALLKANQPDGFDCPGCAWGDPEHGSSFEFCENGVKAVAWEATEARVPPDFFANRTVSELRGWSDYEL
;
A
#
# COMPACT_ATOMS: atom_id res chain seq x y z
N MET A 1 1.67 -36.64 11.46
CA MET A 1 0.80 -35.62 12.07
C MET A 1 -0.25 -35.21 11.05
N SER A 2 -1.48 -35.64 11.27
CA SER A 2 -2.61 -35.42 10.36
C SER A 2 -2.95 -33.94 10.31
N LYS A 3 -3.05 -33.37 9.09
CA LYS A 3 -3.63 -32.05 8.86
C LYS A 3 -5.05 -32.09 9.41
N THR A 4 -5.36 -31.16 10.29
CA THR A 4 -6.70 -30.94 10.84
C THR A 4 -7.66 -30.67 9.68
N ASP A 5 -8.61 -31.57 9.45
CA ASP A 5 -9.72 -31.36 8.53
C ASP A 5 -10.55 -30.20 9.08
N PHE A 6 -10.40 -29.02 8.48
CA PHE A 6 -11.21 -27.87 8.82
C PHE A 6 -12.63 -28.10 8.27
N ILE A 7 -13.53 -28.58 9.13
CA ILE A 7 -14.97 -28.75 8.84
C ILE A 7 -15.66 -27.40 9.04
N GLY A 8 -15.36 -26.44 8.18
CA GLY A 8 -15.98 -25.10 8.20
C GLY A 8 -16.27 -24.63 6.79
N LYS A 9 -17.28 -23.77 6.64
CA LYS A 9 -17.62 -23.16 5.34
C LYS A 9 -16.40 -22.39 4.84
N ALA A 10 -15.94 -22.69 3.63
CA ALA A 10 -14.83 -21.97 3.01
C ALA A 10 -15.15 -20.47 2.99
N SER A 11 -14.21 -19.65 3.47
CA SER A 11 -14.39 -18.20 3.47
C SER A 11 -14.50 -17.70 2.03
N SER A 12 -15.48 -16.83 1.77
CA SER A 12 -15.61 -16.12 0.48
C SER A 12 -14.70 -14.90 0.39
N ALA A 13 -13.93 -14.60 1.44
CA ALA A 13 -13.03 -13.45 1.44
C ALA A 13 -11.80 -13.71 0.55
N ALA A 14 -11.52 -12.76 -0.34
CA ALA A 14 -10.33 -12.79 -1.20
C ALA A 14 -9.00 -12.67 -0.42
N GLY A 15 -9.04 -12.14 0.81
CA GLY A 15 -7.90 -12.02 1.72
C GLY A 15 -8.27 -12.43 3.14
N GLY A 16 -7.27 -12.82 3.93
CA GLY A 16 -7.44 -13.26 5.32
C GLY A 16 -6.49 -12.56 6.29
N TRP A 17 -6.34 -13.14 7.48
CA TRP A 17 -5.48 -12.60 8.54
C TRP A 17 -4.03 -12.37 8.12
N GLY A 18 -3.51 -13.18 7.19
CA GLY A 18 -2.18 -12.98 6.61
C GLY A 18 -2.05 -11.66 5.86
N ALA A 19 -3.07 -11.29 5.06
CA ALA A 19 -3.12 -10.03 4.34
C ALA A 19 -3.21 -8.85 5.32
N LEU A 20 -4.08 -8.95 6.34
CA LEU A 20 -4.20 -7.94 7.39
C LEU A 20 -2.88 -7.69 8.14
N LYS A 21 -2.16 -8.77 8.49
CA LYS A 21 -0.83 -8.66 9.12
C LYS A 21 0.20 -8.02 8.18
N SER A 22 0.19 -8.39 6.91
CA SER A 22 1.07 -7.87 5.87
C SER A 22 0.88 -6.36 5.68
N VAL A 23 -0.36 -5.90 5.52
CA VAL A 23 -0.68 -4.48 5.36
C VAL A 23 -0.34 -3.67 6.61
N GLY A 24 -0.66 -4.21 7.80
CA GLY A 24 -0.33 -3.56 9.06
C GLY A 24 1.18 -3.36 9.22
N LYS A 25 1.98 -4.37 8.84
CA LYS A 25 3.45 -4.26 8.84
C LYS A 25 3.93 -3.16 7.88
N ARG A 26 3.41 -3.11 6.65
CA ARG A 26 3.86 -2.09 5.66
C ARG A 26 3.44 -0.67 6.03
N LEU A 27 2.24 -0.49 6.58
CA LEU A 27 1.82 0.80 7.11
C LEU A 27 2.75 1.28 8.23
N MET A 28 3.17 0.38 9.13
CA MET A 28 4.11 0.74 10.19
C MET A 28 5.51 1.06 9.64
N GLU A 29 6.00 0.29 8.65
CA GLU A 29 7.30 0.53 8.02
C GLU A 29 7.37 1.84 7.23
N SER A 30 6.23 2.40 6.80
CA SER A 30 6.18 3.72 6.14
C SER A 30 6.61 4.88 7.06
N GLY A 31 6.60 4.68 8.38
CA GLY A 31 6.79 5.75 9.36
C GLY A 31 5.55 6.64 9.59
N ALA A 32 4.56 6.61 8.68
CA ALA A 32 3.36 7.45 8.73
C ALA A 32 2.04 6.61 8.79
N PRO A 33 1.90 5.62 9.69
CA PRO A 33 0.78 4.67 9.65
C PRO A 33 -0.60 5.32 9.72
N LEU A 34 -0.75 6.40 10.51
CA LEU A 34 -2.01 7.13 10.63
C LEU A 34 -2.33 7.94 9.37
N SER A 35 -1.32 8.57 8.77
CA SER A 35 -1.50 9.33 7.54
C SER A 35 -1.81 8.40 6.37
N GLY A 36 -1.10 7.27 6.25
CA GLY A 36 -1.38 6.23 5.28
C GLY A 36 -2.78 5.63 5.44
N ALA A 37 -3.22 5.34 6.68
CA ALA A 37 -4.57 4.86 6.94
C ALA A 37 -5.65 5.90 6.54
N ARG A 38 -5.42 7.20 6.82
CA ARG A 38 -6.34 8.26 6.37
C ARG A 38 -6.38 8.40 4.85
N ALA A 39 -5.23 8.28 4.19
CA ALA A 39 -5.17 8.30 2.72
C ALA A 39 -5.96 7.12 2.13
N LEU A 40 -5.86 5.93 2.73
CA LEU A 40 -6.63 4.76 2.27
C LEU A 40 -8.14 4.95 2.35
N LEU A 41 -8.64 5.67 3.36
CA LEU A 41 -10.08 6.03 3.44
C LEU A 41 -10.52 6.99 2.33
N LYS A 42 -9.59 7.59 1.60
CA LYS A 42 -9.84 8.43 0.42
C LYS A 42 -9.49 7.71 -0.90
N ALA A 43 -8.97 6.49 -0.86
CA ALA A 43 -8.71 5.72 -2.06
C ALA A 43 -10.04 5.26 -2.70
N ASN A 44 -10.21 5.53 -4.00
CA ASN A 44 -11.36 5.17 -4.82
C ASN A 44 -12.70 5.66 -4.25
N GLN A 45 -12.69 6.83 -3.60
CA GLN A 45 -13.90 7.50 -3.13
C GLN A 45 -14.26 8.67 -4.06
N PRO A 46 -15.55 9.09 -4.13
CA PRO A 46 -15.99 10.16 -5.03
C PRO A 46 -15.24 11.49 -4.88
N ASP A 47 -14.79 11.82 -3.66
CA ASP A 47 -13.99 13.00 -3.33
C ASP A 47 -12.53 12.64 -2.97
N GLY A 48 -12.06 11.53 -3.54
CA GLY A 48 -10.81 10.87 -3.21
C GLY A 48 -9.79 10.89 -4.34
N PHE A 49 -8.98 9.83 -4.40
CA PHE A 49 -7.99 9.61 -5.46
C PHE A 49 -7.99 8.15 -5.90
N ASP A 50 -7.54 7.90 -7.12
CA ASP A 50 -7.45 6.54 -7.66
C ASP A 50 -6.30 5.77 -6.99
N CYS A 51 -6.62 4.58 -6.50
CA CYS A 51 -5.64 3.71 -5.86
C CYS A 51 -4.53 3.31 -6.86
N PRO A 52 -3.26 3.66 -6.61
CA PRO A 52 -2.17 3.41 -7.57
C PRO A 52 -1.81 1.92 -7.72
N GLY A 53 -2.27 1.08 -6.78
CA GLY A 53 -2.06 -0.37 -6.81
C GLY A 53 -3.29 -1.17 -7.24
N CYS A 54 -4.38 -0.52 -7.68
CA CYS A 54 -5.58 -1.21 -8.12
C CYS A 54 -5.45 -1.75 -9.55
N ALA A 55 -5.96 -2.97 -9.75
CA ALA A 55 -6.01 -3.65 -11.05
C ALA A 55 -7.45 -3.88 -11.54
N TRP A 56 -8.44 -3.42 -10.77
CA TRP A 56 -9.86 -3.65 -11.03
C TRP A 56 -10.54 -2.33 -11.38
N GLY A 57 -11.52 -2.39 -12.28
CA GLY A 57 -12.33 -1.23 -12.64
C GLY A 57 -13.32 -0.86 -11.53
N ASP A 58 -13.92 0.32 -11.67
CA ASP A 58 -14.84 0.85 -10.67
C ASP A 58 -16.11 0.00 -10.56
N PRO A 59 -16.53 -0.33 -9.33
CA PRO A 59 -17.79 -1.03 -9.12
C PRO A 59 -18.99 -0.13 -9.41
N GLU A 60 -20.12 -0.74 -9.75
CA GLU A 60 -21.39 -0.02 -9.98
C GLU A 60 -21.88 0.71 -8.71
N HIS A 61 -21.49 0.22 -7.53
CA HIS A 61 -21.77 0.83 -6.23
C HIS A 61 -20.48 0.92 -5.41
N GLY A 62 -20.17 2.11 -4.90
CA GLY A 62 -18.99 2.32 -4.07
C GLY A 62 -19.12 1.72 -2.67
N SER A 63 -18.00 1.21 -2.14
CA SER A 63 -17.83 0.72 -0.78
C SER A 63 -17.00 1.70 0.06
N SER A 64 -17.05 1.52 1.39
CA SER A 64 -16.14 2.20 2.32
C SER A 64 -14.68 1.73 2.17
N PHE A 65 -14.46 0.57 1.57
CA PHE A 65 -13.13 0.00 1.33
C PHE A 65 -13.04 -0.53 -0.11
N GLU A 66 -12.42 0.26 -0.98
CA GLU A 66 -12.26 -0.05 -2.40
C GLU A 66 -10.78 -0.26 -2.75
N PHE A 67 -10.08 -1.06 -1.94
CA PHE A 67 -8.65 -1.35 -2.16
C PHE A 67 -8.28 -2.76 -1.70
N CYS A 68 -7.28 -3.33 -2.36
CA CYS A 68 -6.71 -4.63 -2.00
C CYS A 68 -5.43 -4.47 -1.17
N GLU A 69 -4.84 -5.60 -0.75
CA GLU A 69 -3.55 -5.61 -0.05
C GLU A 69 -2.45 -4.84 -0.81
N ASN A 70 -2.37 -5.00 -2.13
CA ASN A 70 -1.38 -4.29 -2.94
C ASN A 70 -1.65 -2.79 -3.01
N GLY A 71 -2.92 -2.39 -3.07
CA GLY A 71 -3.33 -0.99 -2.95
C GLY A 71 -2.87 -0.36 -1.64
N VAL A 72 -3.03 -1.09 -0.52
CA VAL A 72 -2.53 -0.64 0.78
C VAL A 72 -1.02 -0.46 0.78
N LYS A 73 -0.26 -1.41 0.21
CA LYS A 73 1.20 -1.32 0.15
C LYS A 73 1.68 -0.16 -0.73
N ALA A 74 1.01 0.08 -1.86
CA ALA A 74 1.33 1.20 -2.74
C ALA A 74 1.09 2.53 -2.03
N VAL A 75 -0.08 2.72 -1.40
CA VAL A 75 -0.36 3.94 -0.64
C VAL A 75 0.59 4.10 0.55
N ALA A 76 0.97 3.00 1.23
CA ALA A 76 1.95 3.07 2.32
C ALA A 76 3.34 3.50 1.84
N TRP A 77 3.75 3.10 0.64
CA TRP A 77 5.01 3.54 0.02
C TRP A 77 4.97 5.05 -0.26
N GLU A 78 3.90 5.54 -0.88
CA GLU A 78 3.73 6.96 -1.21
C GLU A 78 3.57 7.85 0.03
N ALA A 79 2.89 7.35 1.08
CA ALA A 79 2.63 8.10 2.30
C ALA A 79 3.81 8.11 3.29
N THR A 80 4.97 7.59 2.91
CA THR A 80 6.16 7.50 3.78
C THR A 80 6.57 8.85 4.38
N GLU A 81 7.13 8.84 5.59
CA GLU A 81 7.76 10.03 6.19
C GLU A 81 9.23 10.21 5.77
N ALA A 82 9.80 9.25 5.04
CA ALA A 82 11.15 9.37 4.53
C ALA A 82 11.26 10.61 3.62
N ARG A 83 12.24 11.47 3.90
CA ARG A 83 12.51 12.68 3.12
C ARG A 83 14.00 12.77 2.80
N VAL A 84 14.29 13.12 1.56
CA VAL A 84 15.65 13.43 1.11
C VAL A 84 15.97 14.88 1.50
N PRO A 85 17.02 15.13 2.32
CA PRO A 85 17.38 16.49 2.71
C PRO A 85 18.02 17.26 1.54
N PRO A 86 18.01 18.60 1.54
CA PRO A 86 18.63 19.40 0.48
C PRO A 86 20.12 19.09 0.25
N ASP A 87 20.85 18.76 1.30
CA ASP A 87 22.28 18.41 1.24
C ASP A 87 22.56 17.19 0.36
N PHE A 88 21.59 16.30 0.18
CA PHE A 88 21.70 15.18 -0.75
C PHE A 88 21.91 15.67 -2.18
N PHE A 89 21.06 16.61 -2.63
CA PHE A 89 21.14 17.17 -3.97
C PHE A 89 22.32 18.15 -4.12
N ALA A 90 22.78 18.76 -3.03
CA ALA A 90 24.01 19.57 -3.06
C ALA A 90 25.25 18.73 -3.41
N ASN A 91 25.25 17.44 -3.07
CA ASN A 91 26.37 16.52 -3.27
C ASN A 91 26.17 15.53 -4.44
N ARG A 92 25.02 15.54 -5.11
CA ARG A 92 24.65 14.56 -6.16
C ARG A 92 24.06 15.27 -7.38
N THR A 93 24.60 14.99 -8.56
CA THR A 93 24.06 15.55 -9.81
C THR A 93 22.93 14.69 -10.35
N VAL A 94 21.99 15.29 -11.10
CA VAL A 94 20.90 14.55 -11.77
C VAL A 94 21.45 13.49 -12.73
N SER A 95 22.57 13.78 -13.43
CA SER A 95 23.22 12.83 -14.32
C SER A 95 23.75 11.59 -13.60
N GLU A 96 24.18 11.73 -12.35
CA GLU A 96 24.59 10.61 -11.49
C GLU A 96 23.38 9.77 -11.07
N LEU A 97 22.33 10.43 -10.55
CA LEU A 97 21.12 9.75 -10.06
C LEU A 97 20.41 8.97 -11.18
N ARG A 98 20.46 9.46 -12.42
CA ARG A 98 19.92 8.74 -13.59
C ARG A 98 20.57 7.36 -13.81
N GLY A 99 21.78 7.14 -13.28
CA GLY A 99 22.47 5.85 -13.37
C GLY A 99 22.07 4.86 -12.27
N TRP A 100 21.25 5.27 -11.29
CA TRP A 100 20.83 4.42 -10.18
C TRP A 100 19.68 3.50 -10.60
N SER A 101 19.52 2.39 -9.88
CA SER A 101 18.34 1.53 -10.05
C SER A 101 17.10 2.17 -9.42
N ASP A 102 15.91 1.79 -9.89
CA ASP A 102 14.63 2.24 -9.34
C ASP A 102 14.46 1.95 -7.84
N TYR A 103 15.23 1.02 -7.29
CA TYR A 103 15.22 0.71 -5.85
C TYR A 103 16.14 1.61 -5.04
N GLU A 104 17.22 2.10 -5.65
CA GLU A 104 18.21 2.96 -5.00
C GLU A 104 17.84 4.44 -5.11
N LEU A 105 17.06 4.81 -6.13
CA LEU A 105 16.50 6.14 -6.32
C LEU A 105 15.31 6.40 -5.39
#